data_AF-A0A0E3LIE7-F1
#
_entry.id   AF-A0A0E3LIE7-F1
#
_cell.length_a   1.000
_cell.length_b   1.000
_cell.length_c   1.000
_cell.angle_alpha   90.00
_cell.angle_beta   90.00
_cell.angle_gamma   90.00
#
_symmetry.space_group_name_H-M   'P 1'
#
loop_
_entity.id
_entity.type
_entity.pdbx_description
1 polymer ?
#
loop_
_entity_poly.entity_id
_entity_poly.type
_entity_poly.pdbx_seq_one_letter_code
_entity_poly.pdbx_strand_id
1 'polypeptide(L)'
;MQKDSDFEINPEVISFSEDSIAENENEKNMKETEEFEAQAAASIDSRTYEHSSFFLGIPLIIIIGGIRSSYESVFSIEYKGKNVVVLYNGICLVSVADRLFIHGKWDKGKRLGIQGNVVVADRIENLSSGLVFSHDSQ
;
A
#
# COMPACT_ATOMS: atom_id res chain seq x y z
N MET A 1 -29.75 -22.91 67.66
CA MET A 1 -28.83 -23.91 67.08
C MET A 1 -29.24 -24.10 65.63
N GLN A 2 -28.30 -23.95 64.69
CA GLN A 2 -28.32 -24.30 63.24
C GLN A 2 -29.37 -23.58 62.37
N LYS A 3 -28.95 -22.66 61.49
CA LYS A 3 -28.43 -22.83 60.11
C LYS A 3 -29.56 -22.99 59.08
N ASP A 4 -29.81 -21.92 58.32
CA ASP A 4 -29.58 -21.77 56.86
C ASP A 4 -30.89 -22.14 56.11
N SER A 5 -31.46 -21.41 55.17
CA SER A 5 -30.99 -20.38 54.25
C SER A 5 -32.19 -19.55 53.76
N ASP A 6 -32.18 -18.24 53.99
CA ASP A 6 -33.26 -17.36 53.51
C ASP A 6 -32.95 -16.83 52.11
N PHE A 7 -33.77 -17.28 51.16
CA PHE A 7 -34.14 -16.50 49.99
C PHE A 7 -35.04 -15.36 50.46
N GLU A 8 -34.69 -14.11 50.22
CA GLU A 8 -35.68 -13.06 49.96
C GLU A 8 -35.06 -11.89 49.18
N ILE A 9 -35.75 -11.52 48.11
CA ILE A 9 -35.39 -10.56 47.06
C ILE A 9 -36.08 -9.23 47.39
N ASN A 10 -35.42 -8.07 47.21
CA ASN A 10 -36.10 -6.87 46.71
C ASN A 10 -35.15 -5.73 46.29
N PRO A 11 -35.63 -4.74 45.49
CA PRO A 11 -35.05 -4.46 44.18
C PRO A 11 -34.82 -2.96 43.99
N GLU A 12 -33.57 -2.51 43.91
CA GLU A 12 -33.31 -1.11 43.57
C GLU A 12 -32.27 -0.97 42.46
N VAL A 13 -32.83 -0.64 41.28
CA VAL A 13 -32.30 0.31 40.30
C VAL A 13 -31.05 -0.12 39.52
N ILE A 14 -31.27 -0.67 38.31
CA ILE A 14 -30.58 -0.15 37.12
C ILE A 14 -31.59 -0.12 35.97
N SER A 15 -32.01 1.10 35.62
CA SER A 15 -32.83 1.43 34.46
C SER A 15 -32.11 1.08 33.16
N PHE A 16 -32.69 0.21 32.34
CA PHE A 16 -32.32 0.04 30.94
C PHE A 16 -33.44 0.61 30.07
N SER A 17 -33.19 1.79 29.53
CA SER A 17 -33.87 2.29 28.34
C SER A 17 -32.81 3.02 27.53
N GLU A 18 -32.51 2.51 26.33
CA GLU A 18 -32.47 3.33 25.11
C GLU A 18 -32.26 2.43 23.90
N ASP A 19 -33.28 2.44 23.05
CA ASP A 19 -33.34 1.85 21.72
C ASP A 19 -32.29 2.49 20.80
N SER A 20 -31.65 1.68 19.95
CA SER A 20 -31.43 1.91 18.52
C SER A 20 -30.22 1.11 18.02
N ILE A 21 -30.46 -0.14 17.61
CA ILE A 21 -29.56 -0.80 16.66
C ILE A 21 -29.94 -0.25 15.28
N ALA A 22 -29.29 0.85 14.91
CA ALA A 22 -29.18 1.27 13.52
C ALA A 22 -27.75 0.94 13.08
N GLU A 23 -27.67 -0.03 12.18
CA GLU A 23 -26.50 -0.37 11.39
C GLU A 23 -25.86 0.91 10.84
N ASN A 24 -24.60 1.15 11.18
CA ASN A 24 -23.75 1.94 10.31
C ASN A 24 -22.36 1.30 10.29
N GLU A 25 -22.25 0.36 9.36
CA GLU A 25 -21.00 -0.14 8.81
C GLU A 25 -20.17 1.04 8.32
N ASN A 26 -19.33 1.57 9.19
CA ASN A 26 -18.16 2.31 8.77
C ASN A 26 -16.97 1.80 9.56
N GLU A 27 -16.73 0.49 9.41
CA GLU A 27 -15.38 -0.07 9.53
C GLU A 27 -14.50 0.66 8.51
N LYS A 28 -13.99 1.80 8.95
CA LYS A 28 -12.84 2.45 8.37
C LYS A 28 -11.68 1.47 8.50
N ASN A 29 -11.57 0.57 7.52
CA ASN A 29 -10.46 -0.34 7.34
C ASN A 29 -9.23 0.50 6.94
N MET A 30 -8.66 1.23 7.90
CA MET A 30 -7.30 1.71 7.83
C MET A 30 -6.43 0.46 7.87
N LYS A 31 -6.17 -0.12 6.70
CA LYS A 31 -5.04 -1.04 6.53
C LYS A 31 -3.80 -0.27 6.97
N GLU A 32 -3.30 -0.57 8.16
CA GLU A 32 -1.90 -0.36 8.50
C GLU A 32 -1.09 -1.03 7.38
N THR A 33 -0.68 -0.21 6.42
CA THR A 33 0.15 -0.65 5.32
C THR A 33 1.55 -0.49 5.86
N GLU A 34 2.17 -1.61 6.27
CA GLU A 34 3.48 -1.63 6.91
C GLU A 34 4.48 -0.80 6.07
N GLU A 35 5.03 0.23 6.68
CA GLU A 35 6.07 1.07 6.06
C GLU A 35 7.32 0.24 5.79
N PHE A 36 8.00 0.56 4.70
CA PHE A 36 9.24 -0.06 4.30
C PHE A 36 10.30 1.01 4.13
N GLU A 37 11.38 0.90 4.90
CA GLU A 37 12.55 1.75 4.78
C GLU A 37 13.80 0.87 4.92
N ALA A 38 14.62 0.79 3.87
CA ALA A 38 15.81 -0.04 3.88
C ALA A 38 16.85 0.35 2.84
N GLN A 39 18.11 0.05 3.16
CA GLN A 39 19.18 -0.02 2.17
C GLN A 39 19.26 -1.44 1.61
N ALA A 40 19.28 -1.58 0.28
CA ALA A 40 19.33 -2.87 -0.40
C ALA A 40 20.08 -2.76 -1.73
N ALA A 41 20.58 -3.89 -2.25
CA ALA A 41 21.18 -3.94 -3.58
C ALA A 41 20.14 -4.36 -4.62
N ALA A 42 20.16 -3.71 -5.78
CA ALA A 42 19.36 -4.13 -6.93
C ALA A 42 19.85 -5.48 -7.44
N SER A 43 18.95 -6.45 -7.57
CA SER A 43 19.25 -7.77 -8.13
C SER A 43 18.95 -7.85 -9.62
N ILE A 44 18.11 -6.95 -10.15
CA ILE A 44 17.74 -6.86 -11.57
C ILE A 44 17.61 -5.38 -11.95
N ASP A 45 17.98 -5.04 -13.19
CA ASP A 45 17.78 -3.71 -13.77
C ASP A 45 16.31 -3.29 -13.76
N SER A 46 16.06 -1.98 -13.68
CA SER A 46 14.70 -1.46 -13.80
C SER A 46 14.15 -1.57 -15.21
N ARG A 47 12.86 -1.91 -15.27
CA ARG A 47 12.06 -1.87 -16.49
C ARG A 47 10.93 -0.88 -16.32
N THR A 48 10.89 0.12 -17.19
CA THR A 48 9.84 1.12 -17.20
C THR A 48 8.80 0.76 -18.26
N TYR A 49 7.54 0.72 -17.84
CA TYR A 49 6.39 0.49 -18.70
C TYR A 49 5.54 1.76 -18.75
N GLU A 50 4.98 2.06 -19.92
CA GLU A 50 4.01 3.13 -20.07
C GLU A 50 2.59 2.58 -19.88
N HIS A 51 1.83 3.15 -18.95
CA HIS A 51 0.40 2.91 -18.88
C HIS A 51 -0.30 3.86 -19.85
N SER A 52 -0.86 3.32 -20.93
CA SER A 52 -1.61 4.10 -21.91
C SER A 52 -3.07 4.24 -21.48
N SER A 53 -3.47 5.43 -21.08
CA SER A 53 -4.85 5.79 -20.70
C SER A 53 -5.74 6.08 -21.92
N PHE A 54 -5.62 5.33 -23.02
CA PHE A 54 -6.39 5.58 -24.24
C PHE A 54 -7.67 4.76 -24.28
N PHE A 55 -8.80 5.39 -23.95
CA PHE A 55 -10.12 4.90 -24.34
C PHE A 55 -10.42 5.34 -25.77
N LEU A 56 -10.33 4.42 -26.73
CA LEU A 56 -10.81 4.63 -28.10
C LEU A 56 -12.31 4.33 -28.14
N GLY A 57 -13.15 5.31 -27.79
CA GLY A 57 -14.60 5.18 -27.83
C GLY A 57 -15.24 6.50 -28.25
N ILE A 58 -15.76 6.53 -29.49
CA ILE A 58 -16.52 7.60 -30.18
C ILE A 58 -15.66 8.50 -31.12
N PRO A 59 -15.87 8.45 -32.46
CA PRO A 59 -15.00 9.09 -33.46
C PRO A 59 -15.20 10.61 -33.66
N LEU A 60 -15.75 11.36 -32.70
CA LEU A 60 -16.18 12.76 -32.95
C LEU A 60 -15.72 13.82 -31.95
N ILE A 61 -14.88 13.50 -30.97
CA ILE A 61 -14.34 14.52 -30.05
C ILE A 61 -12.83 14.33 -29.95
N ILE A 62 -12.08 15.17 -30.68
CA ILE A 62 -10.67 15.41 -30.36
C ILE A 62 -10.67 16.12 -29.02
N ILE A 63 -10.61 15.35 -27.93
CA ILE A 63 -10.18 15.89 -26.64
C ILE A 63 -8.74 16.34 -26.90
N ILE A 64 -8.45 17.63 -26.73
CA ILE A 64 -7.08 18.15 -26.65
C ILE A 64 -6.46 17.44 -25.44
N GLY A 65 -5.90 16.27 -25.72
CA GLY A 65 -5.48 15.30 -24.74
C GLY A 65 -4.16 15.74 -24.15
N GLY A 66 -4.17 16.12 -22.88
CA GLY A 66 -2.94 16.00 -22.10
C GLY A 66 -2.51 14.54 -22.15
N ILE A 67 -1.41 14.26 -22.84
CA ILE A 67 -0.73 12.97 -22.78
C ILE A 67 -0.17 12.88 -21.36
N ARG A 68 -1.00 12.44 -20.41
CA ARG A 68 -0.57 12.10 -19.06
C ARG A 68 -0.19 10.63 -19.09
N SER A 69 0.92 10.32 -19.76
CA SER A 69 1.56 9.01 -19.70
C SER A 69 1.99 8.78 -18.25
N SER A 70 1.37 7.84 -17.55
CA SER A 70 1.85 7.38 -16.25
C SER A 70 2.83 6.24 -16.48
N TYR A 71 4.11 6.50 -16.22
CA TYR A 71 5.16 5.49 -16.29
C TYR A 71 5.24 4.73 -14.97
N GLU A 72 5.53 3.44 -15.03
CA GLU A 72 5.80 2.63 -13.85
C GLU A 72 7.11 1.88 -14.04
N SER A 73 8.01 1.96 -13.07
CA SER A 73 9.28 1.25 -13.07
C SER A 73 9.25 0.09 -12.09
N VAL A 74 9.65 -1.08 -12.59
CA VAL A 74 9.67 -2.34 -11.83
C VAL A 74 11.09 -2.89 -11.81
N PHE A 75 11.56 -3.27 -10.62
CA PHE A 75 12.86 -3.95 -10.44
C PHE A 75 12.79 -4.89 -9.24
N SER A 76 13.89 -5.59 -8.97
CA SER A 76 14.02 -6.46 -7.79
C SER A 76 15.24 -6.08 -6.97
N ILE A 77 15.13 -6.27 -5.65
CA ILE A 77 16.20 -6.04 -4.69
C ILE A 77 16.45 -7.31 -3.89
N GLU A 78 17.68 -7.46 -3.40
CA GLU A 78 18.00 -8.43 -2.36
C GLU A 78 17.76 -7.78 -0.98
N TYR A 79 16.78 -8.29 -0.25
CA TYR A 79 16.46 -7.85 1.11
C TYR A 79 16.34 -9.06 2.04
N LYS A 80 17.16 -9.11 3.09
CA LYS A 80 17.21 -10.21 4.06
C LYS A 80 17.36 -11.59 3.40
N GLY A 81 18.19 -11.68 2.36
CA GLY A 81 18.46 -12.93 1.62
C GLY A 81 17.32 -13.40 0.71
N LYS A 82 16.33 -12.53 0.44
CA LYS A 82 15.21 -12.81 -0.47
C LYS A 82 15.17 -11.75 -1.57
N ASN A 83 14.74 -12.17 -2.76
CA ASN A 83 14.38 -11.24 -3.82
C ASN A 83 13.01 -10.63 -3.53
N VAL A 84 12.95 -9.31 -3.48
CA VAL A 84 11.74 -8.51 -3.26
C VAL A 84 11.53 -7.65 -4.49
N VAL A 85 10.30 -7.63 -5.01
CA VAL A 85 9.94 -6.77 -6.15
C VAL A 85 9.60 -5.37 -5.63
N VAL A 86 10.13 -4.37 -6.31
CA VAL A 86 9.89 -2.95 -6.04
C VAL A 86 9.17 -2.32 -7.22
N LEU A 87 8.13 -1.56 -6.92
CA LEU A 87 7.32 -0.80 -7.87
C LEU A 87 7.46 0.69 -7.56
N TYR A 88 7.73 1.48 -8.58
CA TYR A 88 7.84 2.92 -8.48
C TYR A 88 6.98 3.59 -9.54
N ASN A 89 6.10 4.51 -9.14
CA ASN A 89 5.28 5.28 -10.05
C ASN A 89 6.11 6.43 -10.67
N GLY A 90 6.69 6.16 -11.83
CA GLY A 90 7.53 7.06 -12.58
C GLY A 90 8.65 6.33 -13.30
N ILE A 91 9.52 7.12 -13.92
CA ILE A 91 10.77 6.63 -14.50
C ILE A 91 11.81 6.55 -13.38
N CYS A 92 12.33 5.36 -13.11
CA CYS A 92 13.38 5.12 -12.14
C CYS A 92 14.50 4.32 -12.81
N LEU A 93 15.70 4.90 -12.89
CA LEU A 93 16.86 4.28 -13.53
C LEU A 93 17.71 3.59 -12.46
N VAL A 94 17.64 2.27 -12.43
CA VAL A 94 18.36 1.39 -11.51
C VAL A 94 19.04 0.30 -12.32
N SER A 95 20.33 0.10 -12.10
CA SER A 95 21.08 -1.02 -12.67
C SER A 95 21.32 -2.11 -11.62
N VAL A 96 21.53 -3.34 -12.07
CA VAL A 96 21.95 -4.45 -11.22
C VAL A 96 23.18 -4.05 -10.41
N ALA A 97 23.21 -4.50 -9.15
CA ALA A 97 24.21 -4.17 -8.14
C ALA A 97 24.24 -2.70 -7.65
N ASP A 98 23.33 -1.84 -8.12
CA ASP A 98 23.17 -0.51 -7.52
C ASP A 98 22.77 -0.63 -6.04
N ARG A 99 23.42 0.18 -5.20
CA ARG A 99 23.04 0.31 -3.78
C ARG A 99 21.95 1.34 -3.68
N LEU A 100 20.81 0.94 -3.14
CA LEU A 100 19.62 1.77 -3.08
C LEU A 100 19.24 2.02 -1.63
N PHE A 101 18.72 3.21 -1.34
CA PHE A 101 17.95 3.49 -0.15
C PHE A 101 16.49 3.71 -0.57
N ILE A 102 15.60 2.85 -0.10
CA ILE A 102 14.22 2.78 -0.56
C ILE A 102 13.30 3.08 0.61
N HIS A 103 12.40 4.03 0.39
CA HIS A 103 11.25 4.31 1.24
C HIS A 103 9.98 3.94 0.47
N GLY A 104 9.01 3.36 1.18
CA GLY A 104 7.80 2.84 0.57
C GLY A 104 6.88 2.13 1.55
N LYS A 105 5.98 1.33 0.99
CA LYS A 105 5.01 0.54 1.75
C LYS A 105 4.89 -0.86 1.18
N TRP A 106 4.71 -1.85 2.04
CA TRP A 106 4.40 -3.21 1.62
C TRP A 106 2.99 -3.32 1.06
N ASP A 107 2.83 -3.96 -0.09
CA ASP A 107 1.51 -4.31 -0.64
C ASP A 107 1.46 -5.81 -1.03
N LYS A 108 0.25 -6.36 -1.04
CA LYS A 108 -0.05 -7.67 -1.59
C LYS A 108 -0.10 -7.52 -3.12
N GLY A 109 0.97 -7.94 -3.81
CA GLY A 109 1.16 -7.82 -5.25
C GLY A 109 0.05 -8.43 -6.12
N LYS A 110 -0.88 -9.21 -5.55
CA LYS A 110 -2.04 -9.80 -6.23
C LYS A 110 -2.85 -8.77 -7.04
N ARG A 111 -2.97 -7.52 -6.55
CA ARG A 111 -3.71 -6.46 -7.27
C ARG A 111 -2.97 -5.95 -8.52
N LEU A 112 -1.68 -6.24 -8.61
CA LEU A 112 -0.76 -5.77 -9.65
C LEU A 112 -0.28 -6.94 -10.54
N GLY A 113 -0.91 -8.11 -10.42
CA GLY A 113 -0.55 -9.31 -11.17
C GLY A 113 0.76 -9.96 -10.72
N ILE A 114 1.33 -9.55 -9.57
CA ILE A 114 2.58 -10.07 -9.04
C ILE A 114 2.28 -11.06 -7.91
N GLN A 115 2.85 -12.25 -8.00
CA GLN A 115 2.72 -13.25 -6.94
C GLN A 115 3.67 -12.91 -5.79
N GLY A 116 3.11 -12.56 -4.62
CA GLY A 116 3.88 -12.27 -3.41
C GLY A 116 3.68 -10.86 -2.86
N ASN A 117 4.51 -10.48 -1.91
CA ASN A 117 4.54 -9.12 -1.36
C ASN A 117 5.48 -8.26 -2.21
N VAL A 118 5.06 -7.02 -2.46
CA VAL A 118 5.82 -6.03 -3.22
C VAL A 118 6.02 -4.80 -2.37
N VAL A 119 7.10 -4.05 -2.63
CA VAL A 119 7.29 -2.72 -2.06
C VAL A 119 6.83 -1.71 -3.10
N VAL A 120 5.82 -0.91 -2.75
CA VAL A 120 5.46 0.28 -3.53
C VAL A 120 6.26 1.44 -2.97
N ALA A 121 7.26 1.88 -3.73
CA ALA A 121 8.19 2.92 -3.34
C ALA A 121 7.65 4.31 -3.70
N ASP A 122 7.68 5.22 -2.73
CA ASP A 122 7.44 6.66 -2.92
C ASP A 122 8.75 7.43 -3.14
N ARG A 123 9.86 6.91 -2.59
CA ARG A 123 11.19 7.51 -2.75
C ARG A 123 12.30 6.46 -2.86
N ILE A 124 13.18 6.65 -3.83
CA ILE A 124 14.34 5.79 -4.09
C ILE A 124 15.56 6.69 -4.27
N GLU A 125 16.57 6.50 -3.43
CA GLU A 125 17.90 7.06 -3.65
C GLU A 125 18.81 5.97 -4.20
N ASN A 126 19.44 6.23 -5.33
CA ASN A 126 20.50 5.41 -5.86
C ASN A 126 21.84 5.93 -5.33
N LEU A 127 22.40 5.23 -4.34
CA LEU A 127 23.65 5.59 -3.68
C LEU A 127 24.89 5.28 -4.54
N SER A 128 24.73 4.50 -5.61
CA SER A 128 25.80 4.26 -6.60
C SER A 128 25.95 5.42 -7.57
N SER A 129 24.82 6.00 -8.04
CA SER A 129 24.82 7.10 -9.03
C SER A 129 24.56 8.49 -8.43
N GLY A 130 24.09 8.58 -7.19
CA GLY A 130 23.65 9.81 -6.55
C GLY A 130 22.28 10.32 -7.01
N LEU A 131 21.56 9.57 -7.86
CA LEU A 131 20.23 9.94 -8.34
C LEU A 131 19.18 9.73 -7.25
N VAL A 132 18.22 10.65 -7.17
CA VAL A 132 17.06 10.54 -6.26
C VAL A 132 15.78 10.61 -7.08
N PHE A 133 14.92 9.62 -6.88
CA PHE A 133 13.60 9.53 -7.48
C PHE A 133 12.58 9.67 -6.36
N SER A 134 11.73 10.68 -6.43
CA SER A 134 10.63 10.88 -5.48
C SER A 134 9.37 11.24 -6.24
N HIS A 135 8.28 10.57 -5.93
CA HIS A 135 6.97 10.95 -6.46
C HIS A 135 6.23 11.71 -5.37
N ASP A 136 5.96 12.99 -5.61
CA ASP A 136 5.09 13.76 -4.71
C ASP A 136 3.67 13.20 -4.84
N SER A 137 3.24 12.43 -3.84
CA SER A 137 1.85 12.00 -3.73
C SER A 137 1.00 13.24 -3.43
N GLN A 138 0.39 13.83 -4.46
CA GLN A 138 -0.67 14.84 -4.32
C GLN A 138 -2.00 14.19 -3.92
#